data_AF-U5FBH6-F1
#
_entry.id   AF-U5FBH6-F1
#
_cell.length_a   1.000
_cell.length_b   1.000
_cell.length_c   1.000
_cell.angle_alpha   90.00
_cell.angle_beta   90.00
_cell.angle_gamma   90.00
#
_symmetry.space_group_name_H-M   'P 1'
#
loop_
_entity.id
_entity.type
_entity.pdbx_description
1 polymer ?
#
loop_
_entity_poly.entity_id
_entity_poly.type
_entity_poly.pdbx_seq_one_letter_code
_entity_poly.pdbx_strand_id
1 'polypeptide(L)'
;MKIELANKIKRVIDVYKESFAMQQNEIMQIIDKYKMPAVYNRYTVVGFRELILEEFKKVNDSYDMLNRKLNLRLKEVLDEVKKQVLPDQESKSEDYQMKISNALQFLNIHNTELTDEMAFSILKEFLNDYEVMRTFRKVIEDIIKYDTSKTIRKDFQKTFESLEKYETIIELYDGLMMYSENLFLYPKADGDMTIVNSFGMALVEDSYMELDGEDKIIELAEELDNFINPTVDKFES
;
A
#
# COMPACT_ATOMS: atom_id res chain seq x y z
N MET A 1 -12.42 13.58 -8.13
CA MET A 1 -11.37 14.14 -7.25
C MET A 1 -10.14 13.30 -7.48
N LYS A 2 -9.05 13.87 -8.01
CA LYS A 2 -7.88 13.07 -8.39
C LYS A 2 -6.95 12.90 -7.19
N ILE A 3 -6.85 11.68 -6.67
CA ILE A 3 -6.06 11.36 -5.47
C ILE A 3 -4.53 11.31 -5.76
N GLU A 4 -4.16 11.02 -7.02
CA GLU A 4 -2.77 10.95 -7.53
C GLU A 4 -1.82 10.19 -6.59
N LEU A 5 -2.31 9.07 -6.05
CA LEU A 5 -1.58 8.25 -5.09
C LEU A 5 -0.27 7.74 -5.69
N ALA A 6 -0.28 7.26 -6.94
CA ALA A 6 0.91 6.75 -7.59
C ALA A 6 2.03 7.80 -7.63
N ASN A 7 1.69 9.05 -7.94
CA ASN A 7 2.65 10.15 -7.94
C ASN A 7 3.16 10.49 -6.54
N LYS A 8 2.32 10.41 -5.51
CA LYS A 8 2.74 10.65 -4.12
C LYS A 8 3.70 9.57 -3.64
N ILE A 9 3.43 8.29 -3.95
CA ILE A 9 4.30 7.17 -3.60
C ILE A 9 5.63 7.27 -4.35
N LYS A 10 5.59 7.53 -5.68
CA LYS A 10 6.81 7.74 -6.49
C LYS A 10 7.72 8.80 -5.88
N ARG A 11 7.18 9.94 -5.42
CA ARG A 11 7.99 10.97 -4.76
C ARG A 11 8.67 10.49 -3.48
N VAL A 12 8.04 9.61 -2.70
CA VAL A 12 8.68 9.04 -1.49
C VAL A 12 9.81 8.08 -1.89
N ILE A 13 9.58 7.26 -2.92
CA ILE A 13 10.59 6.35 -3.48
C ILE A 13 11.75 7.13 -4.11
N ASP A 14 11.50 8.25 -4.80
CA ASP A 14 12.54 9.08 -5.39
C ASP A 14 13.45 9.67 -4.30
N VAL A 15 12.87 10.18 -3.21
CA VAL A 15 13.64 10.68 -2.06
C VAL A 15 14.45 9.55 -1.43
N TYR A 16 13.89 8.34 -1.35
CA TYR A 16 14.62 7.16 -0.90
C TYR A 16 15.84 6.88 -1.80
N LYS A 17 15.65 6.80 -3.12
CA LYS A 17 16.71 6.51 -4.10
C LYS A 17 17.81 7.57 -4.11
N GLU A 18 17.44 8.84 -4.02
CA GLU A 18 18.41 9.94 -3.89
C GLU A 18 19.25 9.79 -2.62
N SER A 19 18.60 9.45 -1.51
CA SER A 19 19.27 9.25 -0.22
C SER A 19 20.19 8.03 -0.26
N PHE A 20 19.77 6.94 -0.92
CA PHE A 20 20.59 5.73 -1.10
C PHE A 20 21.85 6.04 -1.91
N ALA A 21 21.71 6.77 -3.01
CA ALA A 21 22.83 7.21 -3.82
C ALA A 21 23.82 8.10 -3.03
N MET A 22 23.30 8.97 -2.15
CA MET A 22 24.14 9.75 -1.25
C MET A 22 24.90 8.87 -0.25
N GLN A 23 24.24 7.88 0.36
CA GLN A 23 24.87 6.91 1.26
C GLN A 23 26.02 6.18 0.56
N GLN A 24 25.79 5.66 -0.65
CA GLN A 24 26.82 4.98 -1.44
C GLN A 24 28.01 5.89 -1.73
N ASN A 25 27.75 7.15 -2.08
CA ASN A 25 28.81 8.14 -2.30
C ASN A 25 29.62 8.43 -1.02
N GLU A 26 28.96 8.58 0.14
CA GLU A 26 29.67 8.76 1.43
C GLU A 26 30.54 7.55 1.77
N ILE A 27 30.03 6.33 1.58
CA ILE A 27 30.79 5.09 1.77
C ILE A 27 32.00 5.04 0.83
N MET A 28 31.83 5.43 -0.44
CA MET A 28 32.93 5.49 -1.41
C MET A 28 33.98 6.55 -1.04
N GLN A 29 33.58 7.71 -0.52
CA GLN A 29 34.52 8.73 -0.01
C GLN A 29 35.32 8.23 1.19
N ILE A 30 34.69 7.48 2.09
CA ILE A 30 35.38 6.82 3.20
C ILE A 30 36.40 5.83 2.65
N ILE A 31 35.99 4.97 1.69
CA ILE A 31 36.90 4.02 1.03
C ILE A 31 38.11 4.73 0.42
N ASP A 32 37.91 5.80 -0.34
CA ASP A 32 38.99 6.52 -1.03
C ASP A 32 39.93 7.24 -0.08
N LYS A 33 39.42 7.80 1.02
CA LYS A 33 40.22 8.36 2.13
C LYS A 33 41.19 7.31 2.70
N TYR A 34 40.77 6.05 2.77
CA TYR A 34 41.56 4.96 3.37
C TYR A 34 42.40 4.14 2.38
N LYS A 35 42.20 4.32 1.06
CA LYS A 35 43.10 3.77 0.02
C LYS A 35 44.46 4.50 -0.07
N MET A 36 44.62 5.64 0.60
CA MET A 36 45.86 6.42 0.54
C MET A 36 47.03 5.72 1.27
N PRO A 37 48.18 5.44 0.61
CA PRO A 37 49.30 4.69 1.22
C PRO A 37 49.85 5.27 2.52
N ALA A 38 49.76 6.59 2.71
CA ALA A 38 50.23 7.30 3.90
C ALA A 38 49.38 7.03 5.16
N VAL A 39 48.14 6.55 4.99
CA VAL A 39 47.20 6.23 6.09
C VAL A 39 47.39 4.78 6.54
N TYR A 40 47.62 3.86 5.60
CA TYR A 40 47.83 2.43 5.85
C TYR A 40 49.01 2.16 6.81
N ASN A 41 50.15 2.82 6.59
CA ASN A 41 51.36 2.58 7.40
C ASN A 41 51.25 3.06 8.87
N ARG A 42 50.13 3.69 9.26
CA ARG A 42 49.92 4.22 10.62
C ARG A 42 49.18 3.26 11.55
N TYR A 43 48.56 2.20 11.02
CA TYR A 43 47.68 1.31 11.78
C TYR A 43 48.05 -0.17 11.58
N THR A 44 47.68 -1.02 12.55
CA THR A 44 47.65 -2.46 12.33
C THR A 44 46.49 -2.83 11.41
N VAL A 45 46.55 -3.97 10.72
CA VAL A 45 45.46 -4.44 9.85
C VAL A 45 44.12 -4.52 10.59
N VAL A 46 44.14 -4.97 11.85
CA VAL A 46 42.94 -5.07 12.69
C VAL A 46 42.39 -3.69 13.04
N GLY A 47 43.22 -2.78 13.58
CA GLY A 47 42.76 -1.44 13.96
C GLY A 47 42.31 -0.61 12.76
N PHE A 48 42.92 -0.83 11.59
CA PHE A 48 42.52 -0.19 10.34
C PHE A 48 41.12 -0.66 9.89
N ARG A 49 40.84 -1.96 9.99
CA ARG A 49 39.52 -2.52 9.67
C ARG A 49 38.44 -1.99 10.62
N GLU A 50 38.69 -1.98 11.92
CA GLU A 50 37.75 -1.48 12.93
C GLU A 50 37.37 -0.02 12.67
N LEU A 51 38.36 0.82 12.36
CA LEU A 51 38.16 2.24 12.11
C LEU A 51 37.30 2.51 10.86
N ILE A 52 37.47 1.74 9.79
CA ILE A 52 36.61 1.83 8.59
C ILE A 52 35.19 1.36 8.90
N LEU A 53 35.05 0.24 9.61
CA LEU A 53 33.73 -0.29 10.01
C LEU A 53 32.97 0.67 10.92
N GLU A 54 33.67 1.41 11.80
CA GLU A 54 33.04 2.46 12.62
C GLU A 54 32.54 3.65 11.80
N GLU A 55 33.28 4.10 10.78
CA GLU A 55 32.81 5.17 9.88
C GLU A 55 31.61 4.70 9.03
N PHE A 56 31.66 3.48 8.50
CA PHE A 56 30.53 2.89 7.78
C PHE A 56 29.29 2.76 8.66
N LYS A 57 29.46 2.30 9.90
CA LYS A 57 28.36 2.17 10.84
C LYS A 57 27.67 3.51 11.08
N LYS A 58 28.41 4.62 11.20
CA LYS A 58 27.80 5.96 11.38
C LYS A 58 26.95 6.37 10.18
N VAL A 59 27.44 6.13 8.96
CA VAL A 59 26.69 6.41 7.73
C VAL A 59 25.44 5.54 7.66
N ASN A 60 25.57 4.24 7.93
CA ASN A 60 24.45 3.30 7.90
C ASN A 60 23.41 3.59 9.00
N ASP A 61 23.81 3.88 10.23
CA ASP A 61 22.90 4.22 11.34
C ASP A 61 22.09 5.50 11.00
N SER A 62 22.72 6.49 10.36
CA SER A 62 22.05 7.71 9.88
C SER A 62 21.03 7.40 8.78
N TYR A 63 21.40 6.53 7.84
CA TYR A 63 20.56 6.12 6.73
C TYR A 63 19.36 5.29 7.17
N ASP A 64 19.56 4.33 8.08
CA ASP A 64 18.48 3.51 8.66
C ASP A 64 17.42 4.38 9.35
N MET A 65 17.85 5.45 10.04
CA MET A 65 16.94 6.40 10.65
C MET A 65 16.11 7.16 9.61
N LEU A 66 16.70 7.51 8.46
CA LEU A 66 15.99 8.15 7.36
C LEU A 66 14.99 7.19 6.71
N ASN A 67 15.38 5.95 6.45
CA ASN A 67 14.52 4.91 5.89
C ASN A 67 13.27 4.68 6.74
N ARG A 68 13.43 4.64 8.07
CA ARG A 68 12.29 4.56 9.01
C ARG A 68 11.33 5.74 8.87
N LYS A 69 11.86 6.97 8.68
CA LYS A 69 11.03 8.17 8.46
C LYS A 69 10.30 8.11 7.13
N LEU A 70 10.97 7.66 6.07
CA LEU A 70 10.35 7.51 4.74
C LEU A 70 9.26 6.44 4.75
N ASN A 71 9.50 5.33 5.46
CA ASN A 71 8.52 4.26 5.62
C ASN A 71 7.29 4.72 6.42
N LEU A 72 7.49 5.55 7.46
CA LEU A 72 6.39 6.21 8.16
C LEU A 72 5.64 7.18 7.23
N ARG A 73 6.37 7.98 6.46
CA ARG A 73 5.78 8.94 5.52
C ARG A 73 4.92 8.24 4.45
N LEU A 74 5.37 7.09 3.96
CA LEU A 74 4.60 6.27 3.03
C LEU A 74 3.27 5.83 3.65
N LYS A 75 3.27 5.38 4.91
CA LYS A 75 2.05 5.01 5.64
C LYS A 75 1.11 6.19 5.83
N GLU A 76 1.63 7.38 6.16
CA GLU A 76 0.82 8.60 6.26
C GLU A 76 0.13 8.95 4.94
N VAL A 77 0.85 8.83 3.81
CA VAL A 77 0.28 9.06 2.47
C VAL A 77 -0.87 8.09 2.19
N LEU A 78 -0.74 6.82 2.57
CA LEU A 78 -1.79 5.82 2.42
C LEU A 78 -3.00 6.12 3.33
N ASP A 79 -2.77 6.45 4.61
CA ASP A 79 -3.83 6.78 5.56
C ASP A 79 -4.63 8.03 5.13
N GLU A 80 -3.97 9.03 4.53
CA GLU A 80 -4.63 10.19 3.95
C GLU A 80 -5.56 9.80 2.80
N VAL A 81 -5.15 8.86 1.95
CA VAL A 81 -5.97 8.37 0.84
C VAL A 81 -7.11 7.50 1.37
N LYS A 82 -6.88 6.64 2.36
CA LYS A 82 -7.93 5.82 3.00
C LYS A 82 -9.15 6.67 3.39
N LYS A 83 -8.90 7.79 4.07
CA LYS A 83 -9.94 8.73 4.52
C LYS A 83 -10.69 9.42 3.37
N GLN A 84 -10.08 9.49 2.19
CA GLN A 84 -10.68 10.13 1.02
C GLN A 84 -11.52 9.15 0.20
N VAL A 85 -11.20 7.86 0.24
CA VAL A 85 -11.76 6.85 -0.69
C VAL A 85 -12.73 5.90 -0.01
N LEU A 86 -12.59 5.68 1.29
CA LEU A 86 -13.54 4.90 2.07
C LEU A 86 -14.61 5.81 2.67
N PRO A 87 -15.87 5.38 2.73
CA PRO A 87 -16.94 6.15 3.32
C PRO A 87 -16.68 6.30 4.82
N ASP A 88 -16.85 7.51 5.34
CA ASP A 88 -16.86 7.73 6.79
C ASP A 88 -18.00 6.91 7.40
N GLN A 89 -17.77 6.36 8.60
CA GLN A 89 -18.86 5.82 9.40
C GLN A 89 -19.72 7.00 9.86
N GLU A 90 -20.75 7.34 9.09
CA GLU A 90 -21.71 8.37 9.47
C GLU A 90 -22.26 8.08 10.88
N SER A 91 -22.51 9.13 11.66
CA SER A 91 -23.13 8.97 12.97
C SER A 91 -24.51 8.34 12.80
N LYS A 92 -24.66 7.11 13.27
CA LYS A 92 -25.90 6.34 13.15
C LYS A 92 -26.99 7.01 13.99
N SER A 93 -28.18 7.22 13.40
CA SER A 93 -29.35 7.69 14.15
C SER A 93 -29.73 6.72 15.27
N GLU A 94 -30.37 7.17 16.33
CA GLU A 94 -30.84 6.31 17.43
C GLU A 94 -31.71 5.15 16.94
N ASP A 95 -32.51 5.38 15.88
CA ASP A 95 -33.39 4.37 15.27
C ASP A 95 -32.71 3.48 14.21
N TYR A 96 -31.40 3.57 14.01
CA TYR A 96 -30.71 2.90 12.89
C TYR A 96 -30.85 1.38 12.93
N GLN A 97 -30.80 0.78 14.13
CA GLN A 97 -31.03 -0.66 14.30
C GLN A 97 -32.46 -1.07 13.96
N MET A 98 -33.45 -0.22 14.24
CA MET A 98 -34.84 -0.47 13.89
C MET A 98 -35.03 -0.45 12.37
N LYS A 99 -34.37 0.49 11.67
CA LYS A 99 -34.36 0.56 10.21
C LYS A 99 -33.78 -0.69 9.58
N ILE A 100 -32.63 -1.18 10.09
CA ILE A 100 -32.04 -2.46 9.64
C ILE A 100 -33.03 -3.61 9.83
N SER A 101 -33.66 -3.70 11.01
CA SER A 101 -34.63 -4.76 11.30
C SER A 101 -35.83 -4.72 10.35
N ASN A 102 -36.37 -3.53 10.06
CA ASN A 102 -37.47 -3.35 9.12
C ASN A 102 -37.06 -3.75 7.69
N ALA A 103 -35.87 -3.34 7.24
CA ALA A 103 -35.34 -3.72 5.92
C ALA A 103 -35.20 -5.24 5.78
N LEU A 104 -34.67 -5.92 6.81
CA LEU A 104 -34.61 -7.39 6.83
C LEU A 104 -36.00 -8.03 6.75
N GLN A 105 -37.00 -7.49 7.44
CA GLN A 105 -38.37 -7.99 7.34
C GLN A 105 -38.93 -7.84 5.93
N PHE A 106 -38.74 -6.68 5.29
CA PHE A 106 -39.21 -6.45 3.92
C PHE A 106 -38.54 -7.40 2.92
N LEU A 107 -37.22 -7.63 3.01
CA LEU A 107 -36.53 -8.60 2.16
C LEU A 107 -37.13 -10.01 2.31
N ASN A 108 -37.41 -10.44 3.55
CA ASN A 108 -38.00 -11.75 3.82
C ASN A 108 -39.45 -11.89 3.32
N ILE A 109 -40.24 -10.81 3.32
CA ILE A 109 -41.63 -10.83 2.80
C ILE A 109 -41.64 -11.12 1.30
N HIS A 110 -40.72 -10.53 0.54
CA HIS A 110 -40.63 -10.72 -0.91
C HIS A 110 -40.02 -12.07 -1.30
N ASN A 111 -39.24 -12.70 -0.41
CA ASN A 111 -38.69 -14.04 -0.55
C ASN A 111 -38.09 -14.29 -1.96
N THR A 112 -38.52 -15.35 -2.66
CA THR A 112 -38.01 -15.72 -4.00
C THR A 112 -38.45 -14.79 -5.13
N GLU A 113 -39.38 -13.85 -4.89
CA GLU A 113 -39.83 -12.86 -5.88
C GLU A 113 -39.03 -11.55 -5.78
N LEU A 114 -38.02 -11.48 -4.91
CA LEU A 114 -37.19 -10.30 -4.74
C LEU A 114 -36.43 -9.98 -6.04
N THR A 115 -36.61 -8.77 -6.55
CA THR A 115 -35.88 -8.23 -7.71
C THR A 115 -34.87 -7.17 -7.28
N ASP A 116 -33.92 -6.84 -8.16
CA ASP A 116 -32.94 -5.77 -7.91
C ASP A 116 -33.60 -4.42 -7.58
N GLU A 117 -34.69 -4.06 -8.28
CA GLU A 117 -35.38 -2.79 -8.01
C GLU A 117 -36.03 -2.76 -6.63
N MET A 118 -36.58 -3.89 -6.18
CA MET A 118 -37.16 -4.03 -4.86
C MET A 118 -36.08 -3.97 -3.78
N ALA A 119 -35.01 -4.75 -3.94
CA ALA A 119 -33.88 -4.76 -3.02
C ALA A 119 -33.24 -3.36 -2.92
N PHE A 120 -33.00 -2.70 -4.04
CA PHE A 120 -32.48 -1.33 -4.07
C PHE A 120 -33.42 -0.37 -3.33
N SER A 121 -34.74 -0.45 -3.56
CA SER A 121 -35.70 0.43 -2.90
C SER A 121 -35.72 0.25 -1.37
N ILE A 122 -35.59 -1.00 -0.90
CA ILE A 122 -35.52 -1.35 0.52
C ILE A 122 -34.19 -0.89 1.13
N LEU A 123 -33.08 -1.04 0.40
CA LEU A 123 -31.73 -0.89 0.92
C LEU A 123 -31.06 0.45 0.63
N LYS A 124 -31.68 1.34 -0.16
CA LYS A 124 -31.10 2.62 -0.59
C LYS A 124 -30.57 3.51 0.53
N GLU A 125 -31.13 3.42 1.74
CA GLU A 125 -30.68 4.23 2.89
C GLU A 125 -29.40 3.69 3.54
N PHE A 126 -28.95 2.48 3.19
CA PHE A 126 -27.77 1.84 3.76
C PHE A 126 -26.60 1.76 2.77
N LEU A 127 -26.73 2.27 1.54
CA LEU A 127 -25.73 2.07 0.47
C LEU A 127 -24.30 2.51 0.84
N ASN A 128 -24.16 3.43 1.80
CA ASN A 128 -22.88 3.93 2.28
C ASN A 128 -22.36 3.18 3.53
N ASP A 129 -23.16 2.31 4.17
CA ASP A 129 -22.71 1.46 5.27
C ASP A 129 -22.25 0.10 4.72
N TYR A 130 -20.93 0.01 4.53
CA TYR A 130 -20.26 -1.17 3.97
C TYR A 130 -20.60 -2.48 4.72
N GLU A 131 -20.54 -2.47 6.05
CA GLU A 131 -20.75 -3.67 6.86
C GLU A 131 -22.20 -4.13 6.83
N VAL A 132 -23.14 -3.18 6.88
CA VAL A 132 -24.57 -3.46 6.78
C VAL A 132 -24.91 -3.98 5.38
N MET A 133 -24.38 -3.37 4.32
CA MET A 133 -24.61 -3.83 2.94
C MET A 133 -24.03 -5.21 2.66
N ARG A 134 -22.85 -5.57 3.22
CA ARG A 134 -22.34 -6.94 3.16
C ARG A 134 -23.27 -7.94 3.82
N THR A 135 -23.84 -7.55 4.95
CA THR A 135 -24.80 -8.39 5.68
C THR A 135 -26.06 -8.60 4.84
N PHE A 136 -26.61 -7.54 4.26
CA PHE A 136 -27.77 -7.64 3.37
C PHE A 136 -27.51 -8.49 2.13
N ARG A 137 -26.31 -8.42 1.53
CA ARG A 137 -25.92 -9.30 0.42
C ARG A 137 -26.07 -10.77 0.80
N LYS A 138 -25.50 -11.20 1.93
CA LYS A 138 -25.61 -12.58 2.41
C LYS A 138 -27.06 -13.01 2.64
N VAL A 139 -27.89 -12.13 3.21
CA VAL A 139 -29.31 -12.42 3.42
C VAL A 139 -30.03 -12.65 2.08
N ILE A 140 -29.73 -11.84 1.06
CA ILE A 140 -30.33 -12.01 -0.27
C ILE A 140 -29.81 -13.30 -0.94
N GLU A 141 -28.53 -13.65 -0.75
CA GLU A 141 -27.95 -14.94 -1.20
C GLU A 141 -28.74 -16.12 -0.62
N ASP A 142 -29.03 -16.08 0.68
CA ASP A 142 -29.78 -17.12 1.40
C ASP A 142 -31.25 -17.21 0.95
N ILE A 143 -31.92 -16.07 0.76
CA ILE A 143 -33.34 -16.00 0.35
C ILE A 143 -33.54 -16.61 -1.05
N ILE A 144 -32.69 -16.22 -2.01
CA ILE A 144 -32.85 -16.60 -3.41
C ILE A 144 -32.16 -17.96 -3.69
N LYS A 145 -31.41 -18.49 -2.71
CA LYS A 145 -30.66 -19.75 -2.80
C LYS A 145 -29.67 -19.74 -3.97
N TYR A 146 -28.98 -18.62 -4.15
CA TYR A 146 -27.91 -18.59 -5.13
C TYR A 146 -26.74 -19.45 -4.66
N ASP A 147 -26.32 -20.40 -5.49
CA ASP A 147 -25.14 -21.24 -5.21
C ASP A 147 -23.82 -20.46 -5.29
N THR A 148 -23.81 -19.25 -5.88
CA THR A 148 -22.59 -18.47 -6.04
C THR A 148 -22.83 -16.96 -5.98
N SER A 149 -21.86 -16.24 -5.41
CA SER A 149 -21.83 -14.77 -5.33
C SER A 149 -21.84 -14.08 -6.71
N LYS A 150 -21.30 -14.74 -7.75
CA LYS A 150 -21.28 -14.19 -9.12
C LYS A 150 -22.69 -13.98 -9.69
N THR A 151 -23.65 -14.82 -9.32
CA THR A 151 -25.04 -14.69 -9.81
C THR A 151 -25.74 -13.51 -9.15
N ILE A 152 -25.51 -13.28 -7.85
CA ILE A 152 -25.98 -12.09 -7.14
C ILE A 152 -25.46 -10.79 -7.74
N ARG A 153 -24.17 -10.73 -8.05
CA ARG A 153 -23.57 -9.50 -8.64
C ARG A 153 -24.26 -9.09 -9.94
N LYS A 154 -24.66 -10.08 -10.74
CA LYS A 154 -25.36 -9.85 -12.00
C LYS A 154 -26.83 -9.49 -11.79
N ASP A 155 -27.52 -10.22 -10.93
CA ASP A 155 -28.97 -10.11 -10.77
C ASP A 155 -29.38 -8.96 -9.83
N PHE A 156 -28.45 -8.44 -9.01
CA PHE A 156 -28.65 -7.35 -8.05
C PHE A 156 -27.61 -6.22 -8.24
N GLN A 157 -27.24 -5.95 -9.49
CA GLN A 157 -26.20 -4.99 -9.82
C GLN A 157 -26.49 -3.61 -9.25
N LYS A 158 -27.72 -3.09 -9.39
CA LYS A 158 -28.09 -1.75 -8.91
C LYS A 158 -28.00 -1.65 -7.39
N THR A 159 -28.42 -2.70 -6.69
CA THR A 159 -28.38 -2.76 -5.22
C THR A 159 -26.95 -2.78 -4.68
N PHE A 160 -26.05 -3.50 -5.35
CA PHE A 160 -24.71 -3.78 -4.81
C PHE A 160 -23.56 -3.10 -5.53
N GLU A 161 -23.79 -2.29 -6.57
CA GLU A 161 -22.73 -1.59 -7.31
C GLU A 161 -21.79 -0.80 -6.39
N SER A 162 -22.34 -0.02 -5.43
CA SER A 162 -21.52 0.74 -4.47
C SER A 162 -20.71 -0.19 -3.55
N LEU A 163 -21.32 -1.28 -3.08
CA LEU A 163 -20.64 -2.26 -2.25
C LEU A 163 -19.47 -2.90 -2.99
N GLU A 164 -19.66 -3.29 -4.26
CA GLU A 164 -18.58 -3.83 -5.09
C GLU A 164 -17.44 -2.84 -5.26
N LYS A 165 -17.75 -1.56 -5.48
CA LYS A 165 -16.73 -0.51 -5.55
C LYS A 165 -15.93 -0.41 -4.27
N TYR A 166 -16.59 -0.45 -3.11
CA TYR A 166 -15.90 -0.41 -1.82
C TYR A 166 -15.07 -1.67 -1.56
N GLU A 167 -15.55 -2.86 -1.92
CA GLU A 167 -14.78 -4.10 -1.81
C GLU A 167 -13.49 -4.02 -2.64
N THR A 168 -13.56 -3.57 -3.89
CA THR A 168 -12.36 -3.39 -4.73
C THR A 168 -11.40 -2.36 -4.13
N ILE A 169 -11.90 -1.23 -3.63
CA ILE A 169 -11.04 -0.21 -3.00
C ILE A 169 -10.34 -0.78 -1.75
N ILE A 170 -11.04 -1.55 -0.93
CA ILE A 170 -10.47 -2.18 0.26
C ILE A 170 -9.41 -3.21 -0.13
N GLU A 171 -9.68 -4.06 -1.12
CA GLU A 171 -8.71 -5.06 -1.61
C GLU A 171 -7.42 -4.40 -2.12
N LEU A 172 -7.54 -3.34 -2.92
CA LEU A 172 -6.39 -2.56 -3.40
C LEU A 172 -5.65 -1.89 -2.26
N TYR A 173 -6.38 -1.31 -1.29
CA TYR A 173 -5.80 -0.65 -0.14
C TYR A 173 -5.04 -1.63 0.76
N ASP A 174 -5.58 -2.81 1.02
CA ASP A 174 -4.92 -3.85 1.81
C ASP A 174 -3.63 -4.32 1.12
N GLY A 175 -3.65 -4.44 -0.20
CA GLY A 175 -2.44 -4.69 -1.01
C GLY A 175 -1.39 -3.59 -0.85
N LEU A 176 -1.80 -2.32 -0.95
CA LEU A 176 -0.90 -1.17 -0.74
C LEU A 176 -0.29 -1.18 0.66
N MET A 177 -1.09 -1.47 1.69
CA MET A 177 -0.62 -1.56 3.06
C MET A 177 0.43 -2.65 3.22
N MET A 178 0.19 -3.84 2.67
CA MET A 178 1.11 -4.99 2.73
C MET A 178 2.52 -4.62 2.22
N TYR A 179 2.63 -3.99 1.05
CA TYR A 179 3.93 -3.59 0.50
C TYR A 179 4.55 -2.37 1.21
N SER A 180 3.73 -1.50 1.80
CA SER A 180 4.21 -0.32 2.52
C SER A 180 4.81 -0.62 3.90
N GLU A 181 4.55 -1.79 4.47
CA GLU A 181 4.87 -2.04 5.88
C GLU A 181 6.35 -1.85 6.20
N ASN A 182 7.21 -2.33 5.30
CA ASN A 182 8.66 -2.40 5.45
C ASN A 182 9.41 -2.06 4.16
N LEU A 183 8.80 -1.28 3.25
CA LEU A 183 9.34 -1.06 1.90
C LEU A 183 10.82 -0.63 1.92
N PHE A 184 11.20 0.31 2.77
CA PHE A 184 12.58 0.80 2.86
C PHE A 184 13.40 0.14 3.99
N LEU A 185 12.85 -0.92 4.59
CA LEU A 185 13.40 -1.58 5.78
C LEU A 185 13.82 -3.02 5.51
N TYR A 186 13.76 -3.48 4.25
CA TYR A 186 14.26 -4.79 3.89
C TYR A 186 15.77 -4.88 4.11
N PRO A 187 16.28 -6.06 4.52
CA PRO A 187 17.71 -6.31 4.51
C PRO A 187 18.29 -6.06 3.12
N LYS A 188 19.39 -5.32 3.05
CA LYS A 188 20.09 -5.07 1.79
C LYS A 188 20.78 -6.33 1.28
N ALA A 189 20.97 -6.39 -0.03
CA ALA A 189 21.75 -7.44 -0.68
C ALA A 189 23.24 -7.05 -0.72
N ASP A 190 24.11 -8.05 -0.78
CA ASP A 190 25.51 -7.84 -1.13
C ASP A 190 25.59 -7.49 -2.63
N GLY A 191 26.11 -6.30 -2.91
CA GLY A 191 26.45 -5.83 -4.25
C GLY A 191 27.94 -5.98 -4.56
N ASP A 192 28.48 -5.03 -5.32
CA ASP A 192 29.86 -5.07 -5.79
C ASP A 192 30.90 -5.16 -4.66
N MET A 193 31.85 -6.09 -4.81
CA MET A 193 32.98 -6.20 -3.89
C MET A 193 34.07 -5.19 -4.23
N THR A 194 34.40 -4.33 -3.28
CA THR A 194 35.55 -3.42 -3.34
C THR A 194 36.68 -3.92 -2.45
N ILE A 195 37.92 -3.74 -2.89
CA ILE A 195 39.11 -4.06 -2.09
C ILE A 195 39.65 -2.76 -1.50
N VAL A 196 39.72 -2.71 -0.16
CA VAL A 196 40.38 -1.64 0.57
C VAL A 196 41.64 -2.20 1.19
N ASN A 197 42.78 -1.92 0.54
CA ASN A 197 44.08 -2.49 0.85
C ASN A 197 44.09 -4.03 0.77
N SER A 198 44.00 -4.71 1.92
CA SER A 198 44.15 -6.18 2.04
C SER A 198 42.86 -6.89 2.44
N PHE A 199 41.72 -6.20 2.51
CA PHE A 199 40.43 -6.83 2.81
C PHE A 199 39.35 -6.36 1.83
N GLY A 200 38.51 -7.31 1.42
CA GLY A 200 37.36 -7.07 0.56
C GLY A 200 36.13 -6.68 1.39
N MET A 201 35.30 -5.82 0.83
CA MET A 201 34.02 -5.40 1.37
C MET A 201 32.98 -5.36 0.26
N ALA A 202 31.77 -5.86 0.52
CA ALA A 202 30.65 -5.66 -0.38
C ALA A 202 30.04 -4.27 -0.15
N LEU A 203 29.81 -3.52 -1.22
CA LEU A 203 28.84 -2.44 -1.21
C LEU A 203 27.45 -3.05 -1.14
N VAL A 204 26.51 -2.42 -0.45
CA VAL A 204 25.15 -2.92 -0.32
C VAL A 204 24.29 -2.43 -1.48
N GLU A 205 23.31 -3.22 -1.89
CA GLU A 205 22.31 -2.87 -2.91
C GLU A 205 20.90 -3.14 -2.39
N ASP A 206 19.89 -2.54 -3.04
CA ASP A 206 18.49 -2.84 -2.74
C ASP A 206 18.20 -4.30 -3.06
N SER A 207 17.54 -4.98 -2.13
CA SER A 207 17.22 -6.40 -2.29
C SER A 207 16.11 -6.59 -3.34
N TYR A 208 16.03 -7.80 -3.90
CA TYR A 208 14.91 -8.17 -4.77
C TYR A 208 13.54 -7.89 -4.14
N MET A 209 13.37 -8.13 -2.84
CA MET A 209 12.11 -7.89 -2.13
C MET A 209 11.74 -6.41 -2.08
N GLU A 210 12.75 -5.55 -1.96
CA GLU A 210 12.54 -4.10 -1.94
C GLU A 210 12.16 -3.59 -3.34
N LEU A 211 12.91 -4.00 -4.36
CA LEU A 211 12.64 -3.62 -5.75
C LEU A 211 11.27 -4.11 -6.23
N ASP A 212 10.92 -5.37 -5.95
CA ASP A 212 9.59 -5.91 -6.25
C ASP A 212 8.50 -5.17 -5.48
N GLY A 213 8.75 -4.85 -4.21
CA GLY A 213 7.84 -4.06 -3.40
C GLY A 213 7.58 -2.65 -3.95
N GLU A 214 8.61 -1.98 -4.48
CA GLU A 214 8.49 -0.66 -5.11
C GLU A 214 7.61 -0.71 -6.36
N ASP A 215 7.84 -1.71 -7.23
CA ASP A 215 7.05 -1.87 -8.45
C ASP A 215 5.59 -2.20 -8.11
N LYS A 216 5.37 -3.13 -7.17
CA LYS A 216 4.02 -3.59 -6.78
C LYS A 216 3.20 -2.50 -6.11
N ILE A 217 3.81 -1.71 -5.22
CA ILE A 217 3.07 -0.63 -4.55
C ILE A 217 2.70 0.48 -5.54
N ILE A 218 3.52 0.74 -6.55
CA ILE A 218 3.20 1.69 -7.63
C ILE A 218 2.06 1.14 -8.50
N GLU A 219 2.14 -0.11 -8.93
CA GLU A 219 1.11 -0.78 -9.75
C GLU A 219 -0.27 -0.70 -9.07
N LEU A 220 -0.34 -1.09 -7.80
CA LEU A 220 -1.59 -1.02 -7.01
C LEU A 220 -2.09 0.41 -6.83
N ALA A 221 -1.19 1.38 -6.71
CA ALA A 221 -1.57 2.79 -6.58
C ALA A 221 -2.12 3.34 -7.89
N GLU A 222 -1.58 2.93 -9.03
CA GLU A 222 -2.09 3.27 -10.36
C GLU A 222 -3.45 2.62 -10.61
N GLU A 223 -3.62 1.35 -10.23
CA GLU A 223 -4.93 0.68 -10.26
C GLU A 223 -5.98 1.42 -9.43
N LEU A 224 -5.63 1.82 -8.20
CA LEU A 224 -6.54 2.57 -7.33
C LEU A 224 -6.85 3.97 -7.88
N ASP A 225 -5.85 4.69 -8.38
CA ASP A 225 -6.03 5.99 -9.02
C ASP A 225 -6.99 5.90 -10.22
N ASN A 226 -6.81 4.89 -11.08
CA ASN A 226 -7.63 4.61 -12.25
C ASN A 226 -9.03 4.12 -11.88
N PHE A 227 -9.17 3.33 -10.82
CA PHE A 227 -10.46 2.85 -10.35
C PHE A 227 -11.34 4.01 -9.85
N ILE A 228 -10.75 4.95 -9.11
CA ILE A 228 -11.47 6.10 -8.55
C ILE A 228 -11.68 7.20 -9.60
N ASN A 229 -10.72 7.40 -10.50
CA ASN A 229 -10.80 8.37 -11.58
C ASN A 229 -10.55 7.65 -12.92
N PRO A 230 -11.53 6.89 -13.43
CA PRO A 230 -11.37 6.22 -14.72
C PRO A 230 -11.05 7.27 -15.77
N THR A 231 -9.86 7.17 -16.35
CA THR A 231 -9.52 7.95 -17.54
C THR A 231 -10.53 7.55 -18.60
N VAL A 232 -11.38 8.49 -19.00
CA VAL A 232 -12.18 8.34 -20.20
C VAL A 232 -11.18 8.27 -21.34
N ASP A 233 -10.82 7.05 -21.74
CA ASP A 233 -10.12 6.83 -22.99
C ASP A 233 -11.00 7.46 -24.07
N LYS A 234 -10.48 8.55 -24.64
CA LYS A 234 -11.04 9.17 -25.84
C LYS A 234 -10.82 8.22 -27.01
N PHE A 235 -11.59 7.14 -27.06
CA PHE A 235 -11.88 6.46 -28.31
C PHE A 235 -13.23 6.97 -28.84
N GLU A 236 -13.23 8.24 -29.20
CA GLU A 236 -14.13 8.76 -30.23
C GLU A 236 -13.27 9.28 -31.38
N SER A 237 -13.12 8.43 -32.40
CA SER A 237 -12.90 8.83 -33.80
C SER A 237 -13.42 7.73 -34.71
#